data_AF-A0A537EXK0-F1
#
_entry.id   AF-A0A537EXK0-F1
#
_cell.length_a   1.000
_cell.length_b   1.000
_cell.length_c   1.000
_cell.angle_alpha   90.00
_cell.angle_beta   90.00
_cell.angle_gamma   90.00
#
_symmetry.space_group_name_H-M   'P 1'
#
loop_
_entity.id
_entity.type
_entity.pdbx_description
1 polymer ?
#
loop_
_entity_poly.entity_id
_entity_poly.type
_entity_poly.pdbx_seq_one_letter_code
_entity_poly.pdbx_strand_id
1 'polypeptide(L)'
;MRKIWAIFTLFALATVLTTPAFASSVHLKGDHSKPAFTDNGLTLTASGELSGLGFGDVLVNISAVANPTGTCGNPGGNTFQAPGQNPAPVTVTGSVSIPASELKNGNTPFSVTTNSPTTPIPGAPDCPNSSWTEIITDMSFISAVITVEQPSPTVVLTVTCAFSPATSNGPVPAASVTCTSS
;
A
#
# COMPACT_ATOMS: atom_id res chain seq x y z
N MET A 1 72.95 7.76 -18.88
CA MET A 1 71.61 8.14 -19.38
C MET A 1 70.77 6.88 -19.57
N ARG A 2 70.09 6.43 -18.51
CA ARG A 2 69.24 5.22 -18.43
C ARG A 2 68.79 5.17 -16.98
N LYS A 3 67.54 5.58 -16.67
CA LYS A 3 66.83 5.42 -15.37
C LYS A 3 65.67 6.44 -15.15
N ILE A 4 65.06 6.99 -16.20
CA ILE A 4 63.94 7.97 -16.03
C ILE A 4 62.68 7.58 -16.84
N TRP A 5 62.58 6.33 -17.33
CA TRP A 5 61.45 5.91 -18.19
C TRP A 5 60.71 4.69 -17.67
N ALA A 6 60.52 4.58 -16.35
CA ALA A 6 59.80 3.45 -15.76
C ALA A 6 58.98 3.81 -14.51
N ILE A 7 58.43 5.03 -14.43
CA ILE A 7 57.58 5.44 -13.29
C ILE A 7 56.20 5.99 -13.74
N PHE A 8 55.84 5.90 -15.03
CA PHE A 8 54.60 6.51 -15.53
C PHE A 8 53.51 5.56 -16.05
N THR A 9 53.62 4.25 -15.84
CA THR A 9 52.63 3.28 -16.36
C THR A 9 52.20 2.28 -15.28
N LEU A 10 51.82 2.78 -14.11
CA LEU A 10 51.06 2.00 -13.14
C LEU A 10 50.11 2.89 -12.33
N PHE A 11 49.46 3.86 -12.99
CA PHE A 11 48.19 4.36 -12.47
C PHE A 11 47.13 3.35 -12.91
N ALA A 12 47.02 2.28 -12.13
CA ALA A 12 45.96 1.30 -12.24
C ALA A 12 44.64 2.07 -12.23
N LEU A 13 43.93 1.99 -13.34
CA LEU A 13 42.58 2.51 -13.51
C LEU A 13 41.66 1.65 -12.63
N ALA A 14 41.62 1.94 -11.33
CA ALA A 14 40.61 1.42 -10.43
C ALA A 14 39.29 2.13 -10.76
N THR A 15 38.62 1.67 -11.83
CA THR A 15 37.21 1.96 -12.03
C THR A 15 36.47 1.35 -10.84
N VAL A 16 36.14 2.19 -9.85
CA VAL A 16 35.19 1.83 -8.80
C VAL A 16 33.86 1.63 -9.50
N LEU A 17 33.52 0.37 -9.77
CA LEU A 17 32.16 0.01 -10.16
C LEU A 17 31.30 0.31 -8.94
N THR A 18 30.54 1.41 -8.99
CA THR A 18 29.51 1.71 -7.98
C THR A 18 28.38 0.72 -8.17
N THR A 19 28.53 -0.47 -7.60
CA THR A 19 27.43 -1.44 -7.54
C THR A 19 26.32 -0.83 -6.68
N PRO A 20 25.07 -0.70 -7.18
CA PRO A 20 23.96 -0.30 -6.33
C PRO A 20 23.86 -1.29 -5.17
N ALA A 21 23.86 -0.79 -3.94
CA ALA A 21 23.57 -1.64 -2.78
C ALA A 21 22.09 -2.02 -2.85
N PHE A 22 21.83 -3.31 -3.00
CA PHE A 22 20.48 -3.86 -2.99
C PHE A 22 19.87 -3.76 -1.60
N ALA A 23 18.54 -3.77 -1.54
CA ALA A 23 17.83 -3.84 -0.28
C ALA A 23 18.22 -5.12 0.47
N SER A 24 18.52 -4.99 1.76
CA SER A 24 19.00 -6.10 2.58
C SER A 24 18.13 -6.18 3.83
N SER A 25 17.32 -7.24 3.90
CA SER A 25 16.39 -7.47 5.00
C SER A 25 15.44 -6.30 5.23
N VAL A 26 14.67 -5.92 4.19
CA VAL A 26 13.66 -4.85 4.32
C VAL A 26 12.60 -5.28 5.33
N HIS A 27 12.31 -4.40 6.28
CA HIS A 27 11.33 -4.65 7.34
C HIS A 27 10.67 -3.34 7.80
N LEU A 28 9.55 -3.47 8.50
CA LEU A 28 8.96 -2.37 9.24
C LEU A 28 9.85 -2.02 10.43
N LYS A 29 10.16 -0.75 10.62
CA LYS A 29 11.05 -0.28 11.69
C LYS A 29 10.33 -0.29 13.06
N GLY A 30 11.01 -0.82 14.07
CA GLY A 30 10.53 -0.95 15.46
C GLY A 30 10.29 -2.40 15.89
N ASP A 31 10.30 -2.70 17.19
CA ASP A 31 10.00 -4.04 17.71
C ASP A 31 8.50 -4.34 17.58
N HIS A 32 8.15 -5.48 16.97
CA HIS A 32 6.75 -5.87 16.66
C HIS A 32 5.99 -4.84 15.81
N SER A 33 6.71 -4.10 14.97
CA SER A 33 6.18 -3.03 14.13
C SER A 33 5.09 -3.55 13.20
N LYS A 34 3.90 -2.96 13.35
CA LYS A 34 2.75 -3.10 12.47
C LYS A 34 2.49 -1.73 11.84
N PRO A 35 2.01 -1.65 10.59
CA PRO A 35 1.54 -0.38 10.05
C PRO A 35 0.39 0.16 10.90
N ALA A 36 0.31 1.48 11.04
CA ALA A 36 -0.87 2.14 11.56
C ALA A 36 -1.88 2.31 10.43
N PHE A 37 -3.16 2.04 10.72
CA PHE A 37 -4.24 2.13 9.74
C PHE A 37 -5.27 3.19 10.16
N THR A 38 -5.84 3.88 9.19
CA THR A 38 -7.00 4.77 9.36
C THR A 38 -8.03 4.43 8.31
N ASP A 39 -9.24 4.11 8.76
CA ASP A 39 -10.40 3.91 7.92
C ASP A 39 -11.05 5.28 7.65
N ASN A 40 -11.09 5.69 6.38
CA ASN A 40 -11.66 6.98 5.97
C ASN A 40 -13.10 6.82 5.45
N GLY A 41 -13.75 5.69 5.72
CA GLY A 41 -15.07 5.33 5.23
C GLY A 41 -15.05 4.67 3.87
N LEU A 42 -14.47 5.31 2.85
CA LEU A 42 -14.37 4.73 1.50
C LEU A 42 -12.95 4.32 1.09
N THR A 43 -11.97 4.64 1.91
CA THR A 43 -10.56 4.32 1.65
C THR A 43 -9.85 3.92 2.93
N LEU A 44 -8.76 3.16 2.79
CA LEU A 44 -7.89 2.79 3.90
C LEU A 44 -6.54 3.46 3.71
N THR A 45 -6.08 4.18 4.73
CA THR A 45 -4.73 4.70 4.81
C THR A 45 -3.88 3.78 5.68
N ALA A 46 -2.71 3.37 5.18
CA ALA A 46 -1.69 2.67 5.94
C ALA A 46 -0.42 3.50 6.03
N SER A 47 0.21 3.54 7.20
CA SER A 47 1.43 4.31 7.45
C SER A 47 2.41 3.53 8.33
N GLY A 48 3.69 3.83 8.18
CA GLY A 48 4.76 3.21 8.95
C GLY A 48 6.13 3.73 8.54
N GLU A 49 7.18 3.07 9.05
CA GLU A 49 8.55 3.33 8.65
C GLU A 49 9.20 2.05 8.14
N LEU A 50 9.96 2.16 7.05
CA LEU A 50 10.74 1.08 6.46
C LEU A 50 12.22 1.20 6.88
N SER A 51 12.88 0.06 6.97
CA SER A 51 14.31 -0.08 7.25
C SER A 51 14.91 -1.20 6.41
N GLY A 52 16.23 -1.19 6.22
CA GLY A 52 16.93 -2.18 5.38
C GLY A 52 16.83 -1.91 3.88
N LEU A 53 16.39 -0.71 3.48
CA LEU A 53 16.29 -0.32 2.08
C LEU A 53 17.68 -0.11 1.47
N GLY A 54 17.79 -0.46 0.18
CA GLY A 54 18.98 -0.22 -0.63
C GLY A 54 19.00 1.18 -1.24
N PHE A 55 19.85 1.37 -2.25
CA PHE A 55 19.86 2.59 -3.06
C PHE A 55 18.90 2.43 -4.25
N GLY A 56 17.80 3.19 -4.25
CA GLY A 56 16.83 3.19 -5.34
C GLY A 56 15.47 3.71 -4.91
N ASP A 57 14.65 4.08 -5.89
CA ASP A 57 13.27 4.47 -5.66
C ASP A 57 12.48 3.31 -5.07
N VAL A 58 11.58 3.62 -4.15
CA VAL A 58 10.72 2.67 -3.47
C VAL A 58 9.30 2.87 -3.93
N LEU A 59 8.62 1.78 -4.33
CA LEU A 59 7.18 1.79 -4.56
C LEU A 59 6.51 1.01 -3.43
N VAL A 60 5.62 1.67 -2.69
CA VAL A 60 4.77 1.02 -1.68
C VAL A 60 3.37 0.89 -2.25
N ASN A 61 2.88 -0.34 -2.37
CA ASN A 61 1.52 -0.63 -2.80
C ASN A 61 0.70 -1.12 -1.61
N ILE A 62 -0.59 -0.84 -1.62
CA ILE A 62 -1.58 -1.42 -0.70
C ILE A 62 -2.72 -2.03 -1.51
N SER A 63 -3.18 -3.20 -1.08
CA SER A 63 -4.41 -3.85 -1.52
C SER A 63 -5.23 -4.20 -0.29
N ALA A 64 -6.43 -3.66 -0.15
CA ALA A 64 -7.28 -3.85 1.01
C ALA A 64 -8.64 -4.43 0.62
N VAL A 65 -9.15 -5.36 1.43
CA VAL A 65 -10.45 -5.98 1.25
C VAL A 65 -11.40 -5.44 2.30
N ALA A 66 -12.60 -5.05 1.89
CA ALA A 66 -13.62 -4.50 2.77
C ALA A 66 -15.01 -5.04 2.46
N ASN A 67 -15.86 -5.04 3.48
CA ASN A 67 -17.30 -5.24 3.34
C ASN A 67 -17.95 -3.86 3.13
N PRO A 68 -18.47 -3.57 1.94
CA PRO A 68 -19.14 -2.29 1.68
C PRO A 68 -20.49 -2.23 2.41
N THR A 69 -20.89 -1.02 2.79
CA THR A 69 -22.27 -0.67 3.11
C THR A 69 -22.80 0.19 1.98
N GLY A 70 -23.90 -0.25 1.36
CA GLY A 70 -24.50 0.42 0.22
C GLY A 70 -26.01 0.58 0.32
N THR A 71 -26.53 1.54 -0.46
CA THR A 71 -27.98 1.75 -0.65
C THR A 71 -28.32 1.69 -2.12
N CYS A 72 -29.52 1.21 -2.45
CA CYS A 72 -30.01 1.21 -3.82
C CYS A 72 -30.90 2.42 -4.08
N GLY A 73 -30.58 3.17 -5.14
CA GLY A 73 -31.34 4.30 -5.67
C GLY A 73 -32.31 3.87 -6.77
N ASN A 74 -33.56 4.32 -6.65
CA ASN A 74 -34.60 4.12 -7.67
C ASN A 74 -34.45 5.18 -8.78
N PRO A 75 -34.49 4.82 -10.06
CA PRO A 75 -34.47 5.81 -11.15
C PRO A 75 -35.74 6.68 -11.21
N GLY A 76 -36.88 6.19 -10.71
CA GLY A 76 -38.17 6.88 -10.74
C GLY A 76 -38.44 7.83 -9.57
N GLY A 77 -37.57 7.85 -8.55
CA GLY A 77 -37.67 8.77 -7.43
C GLY A 77 -36.30 8.97 -6.81
N ASN A 78 -35.94 10.21 -6.50
CA ASN A 78 -34.67 10.59 -5.84
C ASN A 78 -34.52 10.04 -4.40
N THR A 79 -35.14 8.90 -4.10
CA THR A 79 -35.19 8.20 -2.84
C THR A 79 -34.26 6.99 -2.90
N PHE A 80 -33.16 7.08 -2.16
CA PHE A 80 -32.25 5.98 -1.83
C PHE A 80 -32.78 5.31 -0.57
N GLN A 81 -33.50 4.19 -0.68
CA GLN A 81 -34.28 3.69 0.46
C GLN A 81 -34.26 2.18 0.68
N ALA A 82 -33.84 1.37 -0.29
CA ALA A 82 -33.58 -0.04 0.02
C ALA A 82 -32.14 -0.14 0.50
N PRO A 83 -31.87 -0.64 1.74
CA PRO A 83 -30.55 -1.15 2.07
C PRO A 83 -30.15 -2.12 0.97
N GLY A 84 -28.98 -1.91 0.36
CA GLY A 84 -28.42 -2.89 -0.56
C GLY A 84 -28.32 -4.22 0.20
N GLN A 85 -28.74 -5.32 -0.41
CA GLN A 85 -28.47 -6.63 0.17
C GLN A 85 -26.95 -6.71 0.33
N ASN A 86 -26.49 -7.00 1.56
CA ASN A 86 -25.09 -7.08 2.00
C ASN A 86 -24.09 -7.27 0.82
N PRO A 87 -23.54 -6.18 0.26
CA PRO A 87 -22.85 -6.28 -1.01
C PRO A 87 -21.57 -7.11 -0.87
N ALA A 88 -21.18 -7.77 -1.95
CA ALA A 88 -19.99 -8.61 -1.96
C ALA A 88 -18.74 -7.81 -1.51
N PRO A 89 -17.78 -8.45 -0.82
CA PRO A 89 -16.54 -7.77 -0.44
C PRO A 89 -15.82 -7.15 -1.63
N VAL A 90 -15.36 -5.91 -1.46
CA VAL A 90 -14.67 -5.13 -2.49
C VAL A 90 -13.19 -5.08 -2.17
N THR A 91 -12.35 -5.19 -3.20
CA THR A 91 -10.91 -4.95 -3.10
C THR A 91 -10.59 -3.57 -3.67
N VAL A 92 -9.90 -2.74 -2.89
CA VAL A 92 -9.38 -1.44 -3.32
C VAL A 92 -7.87 -1.42 -3.22
N THR A 93 -7.21 -0.71 -4.13
CA THR A 93 -5.76 -0.63 -4.21
C THR A 93 -5.27 0.81 -4.21
N GLY A 94 -4.02 1.03 -3.80
CA GLY A 94 -3.35 2.32 -3.87
C GLY A 94 -1.84 2.14 -3.90
N SER A 95 -1.11 3.19 -4.26
CA SER A 95 0.34 3.18 -4.26
C SER A 95 0.94 4.55 -4.01
N VAL A 96 2.18 4.57 -3.53
CA VAL A 96 2.99 5.78 -3.38
C VAL A 96 4.43 5.48 -3.78
N SER A 97 5.01 6.38 -4.58
CA SER A 97 6.42 6.32 -4.95
C SER A 97 7.23 7.23 -4.03
N ILE A 98 8.34 6.72 -3.52
CA ILE A 98 9.28 7.43 -2.64
C ILE A 98 10.63 7.47 -3.38
N PRO A 99 11.06 8.65 -3.84
CA PRO A 99 12.35 8.82 -4.51
C PRO A 99 13.55 8.40 -3.64
N ALA A 100 14.59 7.85 -4.27
CA ALA A 100 15.83 7.46 -3.61
C ALA A 100 16.49 8.58 -2.78
N SER A 101 16.26 9.85 -3.14
CA SER A 101 16.79 11.03 -2.44
C SER A 101 16.14 11.26 -1.06
N GLU A 102 14.94 10.74 -0.84
CA GLU A 102 14.21 10.83 0.42
C GLU A 102 14.69 9.79 1.44
N LEU A 103 15.27 8.68 0.97
CA LEU A 103 15.84 7.64 1.82
C LEU A 103 17.03 8.21 2.62
N LYS A 104 16.99 8.03 3.94
CA LYS A 104 18.08 8.39 4.86
C LYS A 104 18.62 7.12 5.49
N ASN A 105 19.85 6.76 5.16
CA ASN A 105 20.55 5.58 5.70
C ASN A 105 19.75 4.26 5.55
N GLY A 106 19.05 4.08 4.43
CA GLY A 106 18.21 2.88 4.20
C GLY A 106 16.86 2.90 4.94
N ASN A 107 16.43 4.08 5.42
CA ASN A 107 15.15 4.28 6.09
C ASN A 107 14.30 5.32 5.36
N THR A 108 12.98 5.11 5.40
CA THR A 108 12.00 6.11 4.98
C THR A 108 10.65 5.85 5.66
N PRO A 109 9.91 6.88 6.09
CA PRO A 109 8.49 6.72 6.38
C PRO A 109 7.71 6.45 5.09
N PHE A 110 6.53 5.86 5.22
CA PHE A 110 5.54 5.77 4.15
C PHE A 110 4.14 6.07 4.68
N SER A 111 3.30 6.59 3.79
CA SER A 111 1.87 6.73 3.98
C SER A 111 1.19 6.50 2.64
N VAL A 112 0.39 5.45 2.54
CA VAL A 112 -0.30 5.05 1.31
C VAL A 112 -1.79 4.94 1.57
N THR A 113 -2.61 5.48 0.67
CA THR A 113 -4.07 5.41 0.76
C THR A 113 -4.62 4.70 -0.46
N THR A 114 -5.58 3.81 -0.26
CA THR A 114 -6.28 3.16 -1.36
C THR A 114 -7.08 4.18 -2.16
N ASN A 115 -7.34 3.91 -3.43
CA ASN A 115 -8.38 4.60 -4.18
C ASN A 115 -9.76 4.26 -3.59
N SER A 116 -10.73 5.15 -3.80
CA SER A 116 -12.13 4.86 -3.48
C SER A 116 -12.66 3.73 -4.37
N PRO A 117 -13.67 2.95 -3.90
CA PRO A 117 -14.32 1.95 -4.74
C PRO A 117 -15.04 2.62 -5.92
N THR A 118 -15.28 1.85 -6.98
CA THR A 118 -16.17 2.28 -8.06
C THR A 118 -17.59 2.40 -7.52
N THR A 119 -18.11 3.61 -7.46
CA THR A 119 -19.49 3.89 -7.07
C THR A 119 -19.94 5.22 -7.70
N PRO A 120 -21.21 5.39 -8.11
CA PRO A 120 -22.31 4.42 -8.09
C PRO A 120 -22.15 3.24 -9.06
N ILE A 121 -22.85 2.12 -8.81
CA ILE A 121 -22.82 0.88 -9.60
C ILE A 121 -24.21 0.65 -10.23
N PRO A 122 -24.42 1.01 -11.51
CA PRO A 122 -25.69 0.77 -12.19
C PRO A 122 -25.97 -0.71 -12.38
N GLY A 123 -27.21 -1.13 -12.11
CA GLY A 123 -27.65 -2.51 -12.31
C GLY A 123 -26.96 -3.51 -11.41
N ALA A 124 -26.48 -3.09 -10.24
CA ALA A 124 -25.88 -3.97 -9.25
C ALA A 124 -26.85 -5.13 -8.92
N PRO A 125 -26.36 -6.38 -8.87
CA PRO A 125 -27.20 -7.56 -8.66
C PRO A 125 -27.90 -7.55 -7.29
N ASP A 126 -27.35 -6.83 -6.33
CA ASP A 126 -27.86 -6.71 -4.96
C ASP A 126 -28.99 -5.66 -4.83
N CYS A 127 -29.31 -4.96 -5.94
CA CYS A 127 -30.44 -4.04 -6.03
C CYS A 127 -31.70 -4.71 -6.63
N PRO A 128 -32.91 -4.17 -6.38
CA PRO A 128 -34.17 -4.82 -6.74
C PRO A 128 -34.33 -5.23 -8.21
N ASN A 129 -33.74 -4.48 -9.14
CA ASN A 129 -33.61 -4.86 -10.55
C ASN A 129 -32.53 -4.01 -11.24
N SER A 130 -32.20 -4.35 -12.49
CA SER A 130 -31.14 -3.71 -13.29
C SER A 130 -31.33 -2.21 -13.57
N SER A 131 -32.52 -1.65 -13.31
CA SER A 131 -32.75 -0.20 -13.46
C SER A 131 -32.31 0.59 -12.22
N TRP A 132 -32.02 -0.07 -11.10
CA TRP A 132 -31.56 0.55 -9.87
C TRP A 132 -30.04 0.69 -9.86
N THR A 133 -29.54 1.64 -9.06
CA THR A 133 -28.11 1.92 -8.93
C THR A 133 -27.70 1.77 -7.47
N GLU A 134 -26.64 1.02 -7.20
CA GLU A 134 -26.06 0.92 -5.86
C GLU A 134 -25.11 2.10 -5.59
N ILE A 135 -25.19 2.66 -4.39
CA ILE A 135 -24.28 3.68 -3.89
C ILE A 135 -23.62 3.12 -2.64
N ILE A 136 -22.30 2.91 -2.71
CA ILE A 136 -21.48 2.53 -1.56
C ILE A 136 -21.24 3.79 -0.75
N THR A 137 -21.64 3.75 0.51
CA THR A 137 -21.54 4.90 1.43
C THR A 137 -20.44 4.74 2.46
N ASP A 138 -20.03 3.50 2.74
CA ASP A 138 -19.01 3.16 3.74
C ASP A 138 -18.39 1.79 3.42
N MET A 139 -17.24 1.49 4.00
CA MET A 139 -16.53 0.23 3.84
C MET A 139 -15.86 -0.18 5.15
N SER A 140 -16.19 -1.35 5.68
CA SER A 140 -15.52 -1.93 6.84
C SER A 140 -14.43 -2.89 6.37
N PHE A 141 -13.17 -2.50 6.51
CA PHE A 141 -12.02 -3.28 6.06
C PHE A 141 -11.79 -4.50 6.95
N ILE A 142 -11.45 -5.63 6.31
CA ILE A 142 -11.17 -6.91 6.98
C ILE A 142 -9.71 -7.36 6.82
N SER A 143 -9.02 -6.91 5.78
CA SER A 143 -7.61 -7.20 5.57
C SER A 143 -6.93 -6.16 4.69
N ALA A 144 -5.60 -6.10 4.77
CA ALA A 144 -4.75 -5.31 3.90
C ALA A 144 -3.43 -6.04 3.63
N VAL A 145 -2.96 -5.99 2.39
CA VAL A 145 -1.64 -6.44 1.97
C VAL A 145 -0.85 -5.22 1.50
N ILE A 146 0.33 -5.01 2.08
CA ILE A 146 1.27 -3.98 1.66
C ILE A 146 2.47 -4.66 1.01
N THR A 147 2.84 -4.24 -0.20
CA THR A 147 4.09 -4.66 -0.83
C THR A 147 5.02 -3.48 -1.00
N VAL A 148 6.30 -3.73 -0.80
CA VAL A 148 7.37 -2.76 -1.03
C VAL A 148 8.23 -3.30 -2.15
N GLU A 149 8.47 -2.48 -3.16
CA GLU A 149 9.34 -2.81 -4.29
C GLU A 149 10.56 -1.89 -4.31
N GLN A 150 11.76 -2.46 -4.53
CA GLN A 150 12.99 -1.68 -4.63
C GLN A 150 14.13 -2.39 -5.40
N PRO A 151 14.59 -1.84 -6.55
CA PRO A 151 13.81 -0.96 -7.43
C PRO A 151 12.62 -1.74 -8.02
N SER A 152 11.52 -1.05 -8.35
CA SER A 152 10.35 -1.67 -9.00
C SER A 152 10.76 -2.38 -10.32
N PRO A 153 10.25 -3.59 -10.60
CA PRO A 153 9.14 -4.31 -9.95
C PRO A 153 9.55 -5.35 -8.90
N THR A 154 10.78 -5.32 -8.37
CA THR A 154 11.26 -6.34 -7.43
C THR A 154 10.67 -6.11 -6.04
N VAL A 155 9.74 -6.98 -5.62
CA VAL A 155 9.19 -6.96 -4.25
C VAL A 155 10.27 -7.41 -3.25
N VAL A 156 10.52 -6.56 -2.26
CA VAL A 156 11.53 -6.74 -1.20
C VAL A 156 10.93 -6.92 0.20
N LEU A 157 9.64 -6.63 0.36
CA LEU A 157 8.87 -6.89 1.58
C LEU A 157 7.39 -7.06 1.23
N THR A 158 6.75 -8.06 1.80
CA THR A 158 5.28 -8.19 1.84
C THR A 158 4.81 -8.19 3.29
N VAL A 159 3.81 -7.37 3.60
CA VAL A 159 3.14 -7.34 4.91
C VAL A 159 1.67 -7.67 4.70
N THR A 160 1.19 -8.75 5.32
CA THR A 160 -0.22 -9.16 5.28
C THR A 160 -0.85 -8.91 6.63
N CYS A 161 -1.91 -8.12 6.68
CA CYS A 161 -2.62 -7.75 7.89
C CYS A 161 -4.10 -8.18 7.83
N ALA A 162 -4.62 -8.60 8.98
CA ALA A 162 -6.04 -8.86 9.21
C ALA A 162 -6.58 -7.97 10.33
N PHE A 163 -7.84 -7.58 10.20
CA PHE A 163 -8.57 -6.74 11.16
C PHE A 163 -9.63 -7.57 11.87
N SER A 164 -9.58 -7.60 13.20
CA SER A 164 -10.59 -8.28 14.03
C SER A 164 -10.90 -7.44 15.28
N PRO A 165 -12.09 -6.82 15.38
CA PRO A 165 -13.18 -6.83 14.38
C PRO A 165 -12.81 -6.07 13.10
N ALA A 166 -13.69 -6.11 12.09
CA ALA A 166 -13.60 -5.25 10.90
C ALA A 166 -13.51 -3.78 11.32
N THR A 167 -12.86 -2.96 10.50
CA THR A 167 -12.61 -1.55 10.83
C THR A 167 -13.91 -0.74 10.87
N SER A 168 -13.80 0.42 11.54
CA SER A 168 -14.79 1.48 11.53
C SER A 168 -14.08 2.81 11.35
N ASN A 169 -14.77 3.80 10.79
CA ASN A 169 -14.21 5.11 10.48
C ASN A 169 -13.39 5.71 11.61
N GLY A 170 -12.17 6.14 11.27
CA GLY A 170 -11.17 6.66 12.18
C GLY A 170 -9.94 5.75 12.33
N PRO A 171 -9.08 6.06 13.31
CA PRO A 171 -7.88 5.27 13.58
C PRO A 171 -8.23 3.83 13.98
N VAL A 172 -7.60 2.86 13.34
CA VAL A 172 -7.79 1.43 13.66
C VAL A 172 -6.96 1.09 14.90
N PRO A 173 -7.56 0.54 15.97
CA PRO A 173 -6.82 0.18 17.18
C PRO A 173 -5.72 -0.85 16.90
N ALA A 174 -4.48 -0.60 17.37
CA ALA A 174 -3.37 -1.53 17.13
C ALA A 174 -3.62 -2.96 17.65
N ALA A 175 -4.46 -3.11 18.67
CA ALA A 175 -4.87 -4.40 19.23
C ALA A 175 -5.79 -5.21 18.31
N SER A 176 -6.53 -4.57 17.39
CA SER A 176 -7.39 -5.26 16.42
C SER A 176 -6.65 -5.64 15.13
N VAL A 177 -5.37 -5.29 15.01
CA VAL A 177 -4.54 -5.54 13.83
C VAL A 177 -3.58 -6.70 14.10
N THR A 178 -3.60 -7.72 13.25
CA THR A 178 -2.61 -8.81 13.25
C THR A 178 -1.91 -8.83 11.91
N CYS A 179 -0.57 -8.74 11.89
CA CYS A 179 0.21 -8.73 10.66
C CYS A 179 1.31 -9.78 10.67
N THR A 180 1.65 -10.29 9.49
CA THR A 180 2.84 -11.11 9.21
C THR A 180 3.63 -10.49 8.07
N SER A 181 4.95 -10.69 8.07
CA SER A 181 5.85 -10.17 7.05
C SER A 181 6.69 -11.30 6.45
N SER A 182 6.96 -11.20 5.14
CA SER A 182 7.79 -12.15 4.37
C SER A 182 8.58 -11.45 3.28
#